data_AF-A0A086QHL8-F1
#
_entry.id   AF-A0A086QHL8-F1
#
_cell.length_a   1.000
_cell.length_b   1.000
_cell.length_c   1.000
_cell.angle_alpha   90.00
_cell.angle_beta   90.00
_cell.angle_gamma   90.00
#
_symmetry.space_group_name_H-M   'P 1'
#
loop_
_entity.id
_entity.type
_entity.pdbx_description
1 polymer ?
#
loop_
_entity_poly.entity_id
_entity_poly.type
_entity_poly.pdbx_seq_one_letter_code
_entity_poly.pdbx_strand_id
1 'polypeptide(L)'
;MTVATLFPKEEGVGFSLTTQSHGECKVRVDLPSSISQADWERIFSSRMFQDWLSVYATADRLRLLRVALESSQHCKSSGEEKLTSVAMLVEAADKEGEVFSGPVYLRPQRRAVLVLLRNTETRTDMCLFVKKPNLSVGLADTLELPEGEFEAETGRFVGPAAEEVERQLEATIYEKNLVNLTQVTFGGGGLALGGDLSFASLSHDGKANNASQEKGPHVAVGLSGGERVELYLYRANVSPETMAGIEARVGRLRRRGKQTPEVTTHKPGQSGVQLSLVQLGDAWGLVADAPAVSALFLVHELRYHRLMPKYRNPLAESSEEAKTSRPVQKAAATFKSVQDLEPTSKGLNLRVKVVSPKVVD
;
A
#
# COMPACT_ATOMS: atom_id res chain seq x y z
N MET A 1 -14.42 -7.94 -14.26
CA MET A 1 -15.56 -7.12 -14.69
C MET A 1 -15.02 -5.74 -14.98
N THR A 2 -15.40 -5.13 -16.10
CA THR A 2 -15.01 -3.75 -16.43
C THR A 2 -15.74 -2.81 -15.47
N VAL A 3 -14.99 -2.09 -14.63
CA VAL A 3 -15.54 -1.25 -13.55
C VAL A 3 -16.14 0.05 -14.11
N ALA A 4 -15.57 0.58 -15.18
CA ALA A 4 -16.06 1.78 -15.84
C ALA A 4 -15.92 1.71 -17.36
N THR A 5 -16.83 2.37 -18.08
CA THR A 5 -16.85 2.43 -19.54
C THR A 5 -16.99 3.86 -20.00
N LEU A 6 -16.13 4.30 -20.94
CA LEU A 6 -16.25 5.62 -21.55
C LEU A 6 -17.62 5.79 -22.23
N PHE A 7 -18.13 7.01 -22.20
CA PHE A 7 -19.32 7.35 -22.95
C PHE A 7 -19.07 7.20 -24.47
N PRO A 8 -20.11 6.84 -25.24
CA PRO A 8 -20.10 7.00 -26.69
C PRO A 8 -19.75 8.44 -27.05
N LYS A 9 -19.04 8.67 -28.17
CA LYS A 9 -18.63 10.02 -28.60
C LYS A 9 -19.78 11.03 -28.72
N GLU A 10 -20.99 10.53 -28.91
CA GLU A 10 -22.23 11.31 -29.07
C GLU A 10 -22.81 11.81 -27.73
N GLU A 11 -22.48 11.16 -26.60
CA GLU A 11 -22.97 11.52 -25.26
C GLU A 11 -22.04 12.53 -24.53
N GLY A 12 -20.98 12.99 -25.20
CA GLY A 12 -20.00 13.94 -24.65
C GLY A 12 -18.84 13.26 -23.93
N VAL A 13 -18.10 14.03 -23.13
CA VAL A 13 -16.93 13.53 -22.41
C VAL A 13 -17.34 13.05 -21.01
N GLY A 14 -17.18 11.76 -20.77
CA GLY A 14 -17.47 11.15 -19.48
C GLY A 14 -17.38 9.63 -19.51
N PHE A 15 -17.84 9.00 -18.44
CA PHE A 15 -17.85 7.55 -18.30
C PHE A 15 -18.99 7.08 -17.40
N SER A 16 -19.46 5.85 -17.64
CA SER A 16 -20.30 5.11 -16.70
C SER A 16 -19.43 4.36 -15.72
N LEU A 17 -19.71 4.47 -14.43
CA LEU A 17 -19.07 3.72 -13.34
C LEU A 17 -20.08 2.75 -12.75
N THR A 18 -19.76 1.46 -12.73
CA THR A 18 -20.61 0.46 -12.05
C THR A 18 -20.17 0.34 -10.61
N THR A 19 -21.05 0.71 -9.69
CA THR A 19 -20.81 0.66 -8.24
C THR A 19 -21.60 -0.48 -7.61
N GLN A 20 -21.09 -1.06 -6.52
CA GLN A 20 -21.81 -2.11 -5.79
C GLN A 20 -23.11 -1.61 -5.14
N SER A 21 -23.15 -0.33 -4.72
CA SER A 21 -24.24 0.23 -3.94
C SER A 21 -25.22 1.09 -4.72
N HIS A 22 -24.75 1.84 -5.71
CA HIS A 22 -25.57 2.78 -6.48
C HIS A 22 -25.88 2.28 -7.90
N GLY A 23 -25.41 1.09 -8.27
CA GLY A 23 -25.52 0.58 -9.64
C GLY A 23 -24.68 1.40 -10.62
N GLU A 24 -25.15 1.53 -11.86
CA GLU A 24 -24.46 2.30 -12.90
C GLU A 24 -24.67 3.82 -12.70
N CYS A 25 -23.56 4.55 -12.54
CA CYS A 25 -23.53 5.99 -12.36
C CYS A 25 -22.86 6.66 -13.56
N LYS A 26 -23.57 7.58 -14.22
CA LYS A 26 -22.99 8.42 -15.28
C LYS A 26 -22.18 9.56 -14.65
N VAL A 27 -20.89 9.64 -14.96
CA VAL A 27 -19.96 10.66 -14.46
C VAL A 27 -19.55 11.56 -15.60
N ARG A 28 -19.80 12.86 -15.45
CA ARG A 28 -19.38 13.88 -16.42
C ARG A 28 -17.90 14.22 -16.22
N VAL A 29 -17.17 14.38 -17.32
CA VAL A 29 -15.77 14.81 -17.29
C VAL A 29 -15.62 16.13 -18.04
N ASP A 30 -15.07 17.14 -17.37
CA ASP A 30 -14.71 18.39 -18.02
C ASP A 30 -13.21 18.42 -18.30
N LEU A 31 -12.87 18.71 -19.55
CA LEU A 31 -11.48 18.77 -20.02
C LEU A 31 -11.04 20.24 -20.16
N PRO A 32 -9.87 20.60 -19.65
CA PRO A 32 -9.25 21.89 -19.93
C PRO A 32 -8.70 21.89 -21.36
N SER A 33 -8.48 23.09 -21.92
CA SER A 33 -7.94 23.23 -23.29
C SER A 33 -6.56 22.59 -23.49
N SER A 34 -5.84 22.31 -22.40
CA SER A 34 -4.53 21.67 -22.38
C SER A 34 -4.57 20.14 -22.52
N ILE A 35 -5.74 19.50 -22.37
CA ILE A 35 -5.89 18.04 -22.41
C ILE A 35 -6.76 17.67 -23.60
N SER A 36 -6.21 16.94 -24.57
CA SER A 36 -6.97 16.48 -25.72
C SER A 36 -7.87 15.29 -25.37
N GLN A 37 -8.84 14.97 -26.24
CA GLN A 37 -9.67 13.78 -26.07
C GLN A 37 -8.84 12.48 -26.08
N ALA A 38 -7.77 12.43 -26.87
CA ALA A 38 -6.85 11.29 -26.90
C ALA A 38 -5.99 11.18 -25.62
N ASP A 39 -5.65 12.31 -24.99
CA ASP A 39 -5.01 12.31 -23.66
C ASP A 39 -6.00 11.80 -22.61
N TRP A 40 -7.27 12.22 -22.68
CA TRP A 40 -8.31 11.73 -21.78
C TRP A 40 -8.50 10.21 -21.89
N GLU A 41 -8.60 9.65 -23.11
CA GLU A 41 -8.72 8.20 -23.32
C GLU A 41 -7.52 7.44 -22.73
N ARG A 42 -6.31 8.01 -22.83
CA ARG A 42 -5.09 7.49 -22.20
C ARG A 42 -5.14 7.56 -20.68
N ILE A 43 -5.58 8.69 -20.11
CA ILE A 43 -5.75 8.86 -18.65
C ILE A 43 -6.78 7.87 -18.13
N PHE A 44 -7.95 7.79 -18.77
CA PHE A 44 -9.01 6.87 -18.39
C PHE A 44 -8.52 5.42 -18.42
N SER A 45 -7.80 5.03 -19.47
CA SER A 45 -7.27 3.67 -19.60
C SER A 45 -6.05 3.40 -18.70
N SER A 46 -5.49 4.43 -18.06
CA SER A 46 -4.33 4.26 -17.19
C SER A 46 -4.67 3.48 -15.94
N ARG A 47 -3.73 2.64 -15.49
CA ARG A 47 -3.85 1.90 -14.23
C ARG A 47 -4.13 2.83 -13.04
N MET A 48 -3.46 3.98 -12.99
CA MET A 48 -3.63 4.98 -11.93
C MET A 48 -5.08 5.47 -11.80
N PHE A 49 -5.74 5.75 -12.93
CA PHE A 49 -7.14 6.19 -12.92
C PHE A 49 -8.09 5.03 -12.59
N GLN A 50 -7.85 3.85 -13.18
CA GLN A 50 -8.65 2.65 -12.91
C GLN A 50 -8.56 2.19 -11.44
N ASP A 51 -7.38 2.26 -10.82
CA ASP A 51 -7.16 1.94 -9.40
C ASP A 51 -7.78 2.97 -8.46
N TRP A 52 -8.07 4.18 -8.94
CA TRP A 52 -8.87 5.17 -8.20
C TRP A 52 -10.37 4.91 -8.37
N LEU A 53 -10.83 4.64 -9.60
CA LEU A 53 -12.23 4.29 -9.86
C LEU A 53 -12.68 3.03 -9.12
N SER A 54 -11.81 2.03 -8.98
CA SER A 54 -12.13 0.80 -8.25
C SER A 54 -12.48 1.06 -6.77
N VAL A 55 -11.90 2.10 -6.17
CA VAL A 55 -12.25 2.54 -4.81
C VAL A 55 -13.69 3.05 -4.78
N TYR A 56 -14.08 3.93 -5.70
CA TYR A 56 -15.46 4.41 -5.79
C TYR A 56 -16.46 3.31 -6.20
N ALA A 57 -16.03 2.33 -6.99
CA ALA A 57 -16.88 1.21 -7.38
C ALA A 57 -17.20 0.26 -6.23
N THR A 58 -16.26 0.10 -5.29
CA THR A 58 -16.38 -0.80 -4.14
C THR A 58 -16.84 -0.09 -2.86
N ALA A 59 -16.60 1.22 -2.75
CA ALA A 59 -17.00 1.99 -1.58
C ALA A 59 -18.49 2.35 -1.63
N ASP A 60 -19.20 2.06 -0.55
CA ASP A 60 -20.63 2.39 -0.36
C ASP A 60 -20.84 3.73 0.35
N ARG A 61 -19.99 4.72 0.07
CA ARG A 61 -19.98 5.99 0.83
C ARG A 61 -20.27 7.22 -0.01
N LEU A 62 -19.71 7.29 -1.22
CA LEU A 62 -19.82 8.46 -2.08
C LEU A 62 -20.14 8.03 -3.51
N ARG A 63 -21.16 8.65 -4.10
CA ARG A 63 -21.50 8.55 -5.52
C ARG A 63 -20.78 9.64 -6.29
N LEU A 64 -19.89 9.24 -7.19
CA LEU A 64 -19.17 10.15 -8.07
C LEU A 64 -20.15 10.84 -9.05
N LEU A 65 -20.07 12.17 -9.16
CA LEU A 65 -20.94 12.98 -10.02
C LEU A 65 -20.18 13.57 -11.20
N ARG A 66 -19.03 14.20 -10.91
CA ARG A 66 -18.27 14.97 -11.89
C ARG A 66 -16.78 14.94 -11.58
N VAL A 67 -15.98 14.95 -12.63
CA VAL A 67 -14.52 15.10 -12.57
C VAL A 67 -14.12 16.22 -13.53
N ALA A 68 -13.46 17.26 -13.04
CA ALA A 68 -12.85 18.28 -13.89
C ALA A 68 -11.34 18.09 -13.88
N LEU A 69 -10.74 17.75 -15.01
CA LEU A 69 -9.28 17.63 -15.09
C LEU A 69 -8.65 19.02 -15.07
N GLU A 70 -7.52 19.16 -14.39
CA GLU A 70 -6.76 20.41 -14.33
C GLU A 70 -5.45 20.27 -15.10
N SER A 71 -4.71 19.19 -14.84
CA SER A 71 -3.45 18.92 -15.52
C SER A 71 -3.08 17.43 -15.49
N SER A 72 -2.24 17.02 -16.44
CA SER A 72 -1.60 15.72 -16.48
C SER A 72 -0.10 15.88 -16.71
N GLN A 73 0.71 15.06 -16.05
CA GLN A 73 2.15 15.04 -16.23
C GLN A 73 2.58 13.68 -16.75
N HIS A 74 3.49 13.71 -17.73
CA HIS A 74 4.07 12.51 -18.32
C HIS A 74 5.59 12.58 -18.22
N CYS A 75 6.21 11.43 -17.99
CA CYS A 75 7.66 11.28 -18.04
C CYS A 75 8.02 10.36 -19.20
N LYS A 76 8.99 10.79 -20.02
CA LYS A 76 9.58 9.96 -21.05
C LYS A 76 10.75 9.21 -20.44
N SER A 77 10.55 7.93 -20.15
CA SER A 77 11.62 7.02 -19.75
C SER A 77 11.67 5.91 -20.78
N SER A 78 12.88 5.54 -21.23
CA SER A 78 13.10 4.39 -22.12
C SER A 78 12.26 4.34 -23.41
N GLY A 79 11.89 5.51 -23.97
CA GLY A 79 11.14 5.60 -25.23
C GLY A 79 9.61 5.49 -25.09
N GLU A 80 9.10 5.17 -23.90
CA GLU A 80 7.68 5.16 -23.60
C GLU A 80 7.27 6.39 -22.77
N GLU A 81 6.12 6.96 -23.11
CA GLU A 81 5.52 8.06 -22.37
C GLU A 81 4.64 7.50 -21.25
N LYS A 82 5.12 7.57 -19.99
CA LYS A 82 4.40 7.07 -18.82
C LYS A 82 3.72 8.23 -18.09
N LEU A 83 2.42 8.13 -17.86
CA LEU A 83 1.65 9.08 -17.03
C LEU A 83 2.13 8.99 -15.58
N THR A 84 2.57 10.12 -15.01
CA THR A 84 3.15 10.19 -13.66
C THR A 84 2.28 10.92 -12.66
N SER A 85 1.42 11.84 -13.10
CA SER A 85 0.40 12.43 -12.21
C SER A 85 -0.78 13.00 -12.98
N VAL A 86 -1.93 13.06 -12.30
CA VAL A 86 -3.14 13.75 -12.76
C VAL A 86 -3.69 14.58 -11.61
N ALA A 87 -3.95 15.86 -11.87
CA ALA A 87 -4.64 16.76 -10.94
C ALA A 87 -6.06 17.00 -11.46
N MET A 88 -7.04 16.90 -10.57
CA MET A 88 -8.45 17.05 -10.91
C MET A 88 -9.28 17.57 -9.74
N LEU A 89 -10.37 18.27 -10.03
CA LEU A 89 -11.42 18.58 -9.07
C LEU A 89 -12.50 17.51 -9.16
N VAL A 90 -12.88 16.94 -8.03
CA VAL A 90 -13.87 15.86 -7.95
C VAL A 90 -15.09 16.33 -7.18
N GLU A 91 -16.27 16.05 -7.73
CA GLU A 91 -17.55 16.22 -7.04
C GLU A 91 -18.21 14.85 -6.82
N ALA A 92 -18.60 14.58 -5.59
CA ALA A 92 -19.29 13.36 -5.20
C ALA A 92 -20.37 13.66 -4.16
N ALA A 93 -21.45 12.88 -4.16
CA ALA A 93 -22.54 13.00 -3.17
C ALA A 93 -22.54 11.81 -2.21
N ASP A 94 -22.92 12.04 -0.95
CA ASP A 94 -23.23 10.95 -0.02
C ASP A 94 -24.64 10.38 -0.26
N LYS A 95 -25.12 9.54 0.67
CA LYS A 95 -26.44 8.90 0.59
C LYS A 95 -27.56 9.88 0.91
N GLU A 96 -27.25 10.90 1.71
CA GLU A 96 -28.13 11.97 2.15
C GLU A 96 -28.30 13.05 1.05
N GLY A 97 -27.45 13.02 0.03
CA GLY A 97 -27.47 13.92 -1.12
C GLY A 97 -26.62 15.18 -0.92
N GLU A 98 -25.83 15.24 0.16
CA GLU A 98 -24.86 16.32 0.37
C GLU A 98 -23.71 16.16 -0.62
N VAL A 99 -23.36 17.26 -1.30
CA VAL A 99 -22.34 17.23 -2.35
C VAL A 99 -21.02 17.77 -1.82
N PHE A 100 -19.99 16.95 -1.94
CA PHE A 100 -18.63 17.29 -1.59
C PHE A 100 -17.85 17.61 -2.86
N SER A 101 -17.07 18.69 -2.83
CA SER A 101 -16.18 19.07 -3.92
C SER A 101 -14.78 19.34 -3.39
N GLY A 102 -13.76 18.77 -4.02
CA GLY A 102 -12.38 18.97 -3.59
C GLY A 102 -11.35 18.49 -4.61
N PRO A 103 -10.11 19.00 -4.52
CA PRO A 103 -9.02 18.59 -5.38
C PRO A 103 -8.56 17.16 -5.05
N VAL A 104 -8.20 16.42 -6.09
CA VAL A 104 -7.65 15.07 -6.04
C VAL A 104 -6.40 15.00 -6.93
N TYR A 105 -5.29 14.58 -6.32
CA TYR A 105 -4.04 14.32 -7.01
C TYR A 105 -3.78 12.82 -7.10
N LEU A 106 -3.76 12.29 -8.31
CA LEU A 106 -3.40 10.91 -8.56
C LEU A 106 -1.90 10.80 -8.85
N ARG A 107 -1.26 9.84 -8.17
CA ARG A 107 0.10 9.37 -8.47
C ARG A 107 0.09 7.84 -8.57
N PRO A 108 1.07 7.24 -9.29
CA PRO A 108 1.24 5.80 -9.32
C PRO A 108 1.25 5.23 -7.90
N GLN A 109 0.45 4.18 -7.71
CA GLN A 109 0.37 3.51 -6.42
C GLN A 109 1.68 2.79 -6.11
N ARG A 110 2.32 3.20 -5.01
CA ARG A 110 3.57 2.59 -4.53
C ARG A 110 3.27 1.28 -3.82
N ARG A 111 4.21 0.34 -3.87
CA ARG A 111 4.15 -0.91 -3.11
C ARG A 111 5.39 -1.04 -2.26
N ALA A 112 5.17 -1.20 -0.96
CA ALA A 112 6.23 -1.28 0.02
C ALA A 112 6.10 -2.60 0.79
N VAL A 113 7.22 -3.30 0.98
CA VAL A 113 7.24 -4.62 1.62
C VAL A 113 7.99 -4.58 2.93
N LEU A 114 7.29 -4.78 4.05
CA LEU A 114 7.90 -5.05 5.34
C LEU A 114 8.38 -6.50 5.37
N VAL A 115 9.70 -6.70 5.36
CA VAL A 115 10.34 -8.02 5.48
C VAL A 115 10.60 -8.31 6.95
N LEU A 116 9.96 -9.37 7.46
CA LEU A 116 10.00 -9.78 8.86
C LEU A 116 10.57 -11.19 9.00
N LEU A 117 11.82 -11.27 9.46
CA LEU A 117 12.56 -12.50 9.67
C LEU A 117 12.47 -12.89 11.15
N ARG A 118 11.94 -14.08 11.44
CA ARG A 118 11.88 -14.62 12.79
C ARG A 118 12.94 -15.68 12.98
N ASN A 119 13.80 -15.49 13.97
CA ASN A 119 14.74 -16.52 14.39
C ASN A 119 13.96 -17.70 15.02
N THR A 120 14.18 -18.91 14.52
CA THR A 120 13.45 -20.11 14.96
C THR A 120 13.76 -20.53 16.39
N GLU A 121 14.97 -20.24 16.88
CA GLU A 121 15.46 -20.61 18.21
C GLU A 121 15.16 -19.52 19.24
N THR A 122 15.68 -18.31 19.03
CA THR A 122 15.54 -17.19 19.98
C THR A 122 14.16 -16.54 19.94
N ARG A 123 13.36 -16.85 18.91
CA ARG A 123 12.05 -16.26 18.63
C ARG A 123 12.07 -14.74 18.43
N THR A 124 13.24 -14.16 18.18
CA THR A 124 13.40 -12.72 17.92
C THR A 124 12.99 -12.37 16.50
N ASP A 125 12.20 -11.30 16.38
CA ASP A 125 11.79 -10.74 15.10
C ASP A 125 12.74 -9.63 14.66
N MET A 126 13.28 -9.76 13.45
CA MET A 126 14.14 -8.80 12.78
C MET A 126 13.43 -8.28 11.53
N CYS A 127 13.52 -6.98 11.30
CA CYS A 127 13.00 -6.28 10.14
C CYS A 127 14.13 -5.86 9.22
N LEU A 128 13.93 -5.96 7.91
CA LEU A 128 14.88 -5.48 6.90
C LEU A 128 14.37 -4.16 6.33
N PHE A 129 15.23 -3.14 6.33
CA PHE A 129 14.94 -1.81 5.81
C PHE A 129 15.96 -1.39 4.76
N VAL A 130 15.56 -0.50 3.87
CA VAL A 130 16.46 0.25 2.99
C VAL A 130 17.02 1.44 3.75
N LYS A 131 18.34 1.62 3.68
CA LYS A 131 19.07 2.77 4.20
C LYS A 131 19.33 3.75 3.05
N LYS A 132 18.83 4.97 3.16
CA LYS A 132 19.10 6.05 2.18
C LYS A 132 19.01 7.43 2.82
N PRO A 133 19.58 8.48 2.22
CA PRO A 133 19.37 9.84 2.69
C PRO A 133 17.93 10.28 2.45
N ASN A 134 17.39 11.05 3.40
CA ASN A 134 16.12 11.72 3.24
C ASN A 134 16.32 13.24 3.33
N LEU A 135 16.27 13.87 2.15
CA LEU A 135 16.50 15.30 1.99
C LEU A 135 15.34 16.15 2.52
N SER A 136 14.11 15.61 2.61
CA SER A 136 12.95 16.40 3.08
C SER A 136 13.01 16.68 4.58
N VAL A 137 13.71 15.82 5.34
CA VAL A 137 13.94 15.98 6.78
C VAL A 137 15.41 16.26 7.13
N GLY A 138 16.27 16.43 6.12
CA GLY A 138 17.69 16.75 6.31
C GLY A 138 18.51 15.64 6.99
N LEU A 139 18.13 14.38 6.82
CA LEU A 139 18.81 13.23 7.43
C LEU A 139 19.68 12.50 6.40
N ALA A 140 20.95 12.28 6.74
CA ALA A 140 21.90 11.56 5.88
C ALA A 140 21.55 10.06 5.74
N ASP A 141 20.93 9.49 6.78
CA ASP A 141 20.55 8.09 6.85
C ASP A 141 19.15 7.96 7.46
N THR A 142 18.20 7.48 6.67
CA THR A 142 16.87 7.05 7.12
C THR A 142 16.64 5.58 6.79
N LEU A 143 15.71 4.98 7.53
CA LEU A 143 15.23 3.63 7.29
C LEU A 143 13.86 3.70 6.65
N GLU A 144 13.72 3.11 5.47
CA GLU A 144 12.47 3.03 4.72
C GLU A 144 12.18 1.58 4.33
N LEU A 145 10.93 1.29 3.99
CA LEU A 145 10.59 -0.03 3.45
C LEU A 145 11.22 -0.21 2.05
N PRO A 146 11.64 -1.43 1.69
CA PRO A 146 11.89 -1.79 0.31
C PRO A 146 10.65 -1.54 -0.55
N GLU A 147 10.84 -0.80 -1.65
CA GLU A 147 9.78 -0.48 -2.59
C GLU A 147 10.05 -1.01 -3.99
N GLY A 148 8.97 -1.29 -4.70
CA GLY A 148 9.03 -1.84 -6.04
C GLY A 148 7.66 -1.98 -6.68
N GLU A 149 7.61 -2.71 -7.78
CA GLU A 149 6.38 -3.07 -8.48
C GLU A 149 6.22 -4.60 -8.49
N PHE A 150 4.99 -5.11 -8.66
CA PHE A 150 4.78 -6.51 -8.99
C PHE A 150 4.60 -6.63 -10.49
N GLU A 151 5.39 -7.51 -11.12
CA GLU A 151 5.25 -7.84 -12.52
C GLU A 151 3.88 -8.49 -12.77
N ALA A 152 3.14 -8.00 -13.77
CA ALA A 152 1.75 -8.41 -14.00
C ALA A 152 1.60 -9.90 -14.37
N GLU A 153 2.60 -10.49 -15.04
CA GLU A 153 2.56 -11.88 -15.51
C GLU A 153 2.97 -12.88 -14.43
N THR A 154 4.08 -12.61 -13.74
CA THR A 154 4.68 -13.55 -12.78
C THR A 154 4.28 -13.26 -11.33
N GLY A 155 3.86 -12.03 -11.02
CA GLY A 155 3.67 -11.53 -9.67
C GLY A 155 4.99 -11.36 -8.89
N ARG A 156 6.15 -11.36 -9.56
CA ARG A 156 7.47 -11.15 -8.93
C ARG A 156 7.62 -9.69 -8.50
N PHE A 157 8.21 -9.48 -7.33
CA PHE A 157 8.58 -8.16 -6.84
C PHE A 157 9.83 -7.67 -7.57
N VAL A 158 9.73 -6.54 -8.27
CA VAL A 158 10.80 -6.00 -9.13
C VAL A 158 11.11 -4.54 -8.77
N GLY A 159 12.34 -4.14 -9.06
CA GLY A 159 12.87 -2.81 -8.78
C GLY A 159 14.20 -2.86 -8.01
N PRO A 160 14.92 -1.74 -7.89
CA PRO A 160 16.27 -1.73 -7.31
C PRO A 160 16.34 -2.26 -5.88
N ALA A 161 15.35 -1.91 -5.04
CA ALA A 161 15.29 -2.42 -3.67
C ALA A 161 14.83 -3.87 -3.61
N ALA A 162 13.94 -4.30 -4.52
CA ALA A 162 13.52 -5.69 -4.63
C ALA A 162 14.70 -6.60 -4.99
N GLU A 163 15.47 -6.24 -6.01
CA GLU A 163 16.67 -6.97 -6.46
C GLU A 163 17.70 -7.11 -5.34
N GLU A 164 17.93 -6.04 -4.58
CA GLU A 164 18.84 -6.08 -3.44
C GLU A 164 18.31 -6.96 -2.30
N VAL A 165 17.01 -6.92 -2.01
CA VAL A 165 16.40 -7.82 -1.01
C VAL A 165 16.52 -9.28 -1.46
N GLU A 166 16.21 -9.60 -2.71
CA GLU A 166 16.33 -10.96 -3.24
C GLU A 166 17.77 -11.47 -3.21
N ARG A 167 18.74 -10.61 -3.55
CA ARG A 167 20.17 -10.92 -3.48
C ARG A 167 20.63 -11.24 -2.06
N GLN A 168 20.12 -10.51 -1.08
CA GLN A 168 20.54 -10.64 0.31
C GLN A 168 19.81 -11.75 1.07
N LEU A 169 18.58 -12.09 0.66
CA LEU A 169 17.81 -13.20 1.21
C LEU A 169 18.00 -14.51 0.43
N GLU A 170 18.66 -14.46 -0.73
CA GLU A 170 18.83 -15.59 -1.66
C GLU A 170 17.48 -16.23 -2.04
N ALA A 171 16.43 -15.41 -2.14
CA ALA A 171 15.06 -15.85 -2.37
C ALA A 171 14.24 -14.83 -3.15
N THR A 172 13.56 -15.29 -4.18
CA THR A 172 12.65 -14.48 -5.00
C THR A 172 11.36 -14.17 -4.24
N ILE A 173 10.89 -12.92 -4.31
CA ILE A 173 9.67 -12.48 -3.63
C ILE A 173 8.53 -12.44 -4.65
N TYR A 174 7.44 -13.14 -4.35
CA TYR A 174 6.22 -13.12 -5.15
C TYR A 174 5.05 -12.57 -4.34
N GLU A 175 4.16 -11.81 -4.99
CA GLU A 175 2.99 -11.21 -4.37
C GLU A 175 2.11 -12.25 -3.64
N LYS A 176 1.91 -13.42 -4.25
CA LYS A 176 1.14 -14.53 -3.66
C LYS A 176 1.67 -15.04 -2.31
N ASN A 177 2.95 -14.77 -2.01
CA ASN A 177 3.61 -15.18 -0.77
C ASN A 177 3.58 -14.08 0.31
N LEU A 178 3.02 -12.91 -0.02
CA LEU A 178 2.93 -11.77 0.87
C LEU A 178 1.53 -11.65 1.47
N VAL A 179 1.46 -10.99 2.64
CA VAL A 179 0.20 -10.54 3.21
C VAL A 179 0.02 -9.08 2.85
N ASN A 180 -1.04 -8.74 2.10
CA ASN A 180 -1.41 -7.35 1.85
C ASN A 180 -2.05 -6.75 3.12
N LEU A 181 -1.27 -6.02 3.91
CA LEU A 181 -1.70 -5.41 5.18
C LEU A 181 -2.79 -4.37 4.96
N THR A 182 -2.70 -3.61 3.88
CA THR A 182 -3.69 -2.60 3.51
C THR A 182 -5.04 -3.22 3.19
N GLN A 183 -5.08 -4.31 2.42
CA GLN A 183 -6.31 -5.01 2.08
C GLN A 183 -6.94 -5.67 3.31
N VAL A 184 -6.12 -6.31 4.17
CA VAL A 184 -6.62 -6.93 5.41
C VAL A 184 -7.26 -5.91 6.35
N THR A 185 -6.75 -4.69 6.38
CA THR A 185 -7.20 -3.66 7.34
C THR A 185 -8.35 -2.82 6.79
N PHE A 186 -8.29 -2.43 5.51
CA PHE A 186 -9.20 -1.44 4.92
C PHE A 186 -10.10 -1.98 3.82
N GLY A 187 -9.96 -3.25 3.43
CA GLY A 187 -10.78 -3.88 2.40
C GLY A 187 -10.38 -3.53 0.95
N GLY A 188 -9.38 -2.67 0.74
CA GLY A 188 -8.84 -2.30 -0.58
C GLY A 188 -8.50 -0.81 -0.67
N GLY A 189 -7.86 -0.38 -1.77
CA GLY A 189 -7.67 1.04 -2.09
C GLY A 189 -6.37 1.70 -1.60
N GLY A 190 -5.46 0.95 -0.97
CA GLY A 190 -4.18 1.48 -0.47
C GLY A 190 -4.35 2.49 0.67
N LEU A 191 -3.26 2.75 1.38
CA LEU A 191 -3.23 3.77 2.42
C LEU A 191 -2.93 5.12 1.78
N ALA A 192 -3.82 6.10 1.95
CA ALA A 192 -3.54 7.49 1.60
C ALA A 192 -2.68 8.09 2.72
N LEU A 193 -1.38 8.17 2.48
CA LEU A 193 -0.49 8.95 3.32
C LEU A 193 -0.52 10.38 2.79
N GLY A 194 -0.98 11.32 3.62
CA GLY A 194 -1.18 12.71 3.22
C GLY A 194 -0.04 13.25 2.36
N GLY A 195 -0.38 13.93 1.27
CA GLY A 195 0.60 14.45 0.32
C GLY A 195 1.19 15.79 0.76
N ASP A 196 2.43 16.04 0.33
CA ASP A 196 3.16 17.30 0.50
C ASP A 196 2.29 18.54 0.28
N LEU A 197 2.45 19.52 1.16
CA LEU A 197 2.06 20.93 0.98
C LEU A 197 2.90 21.58 -0.14
N SER A 198 3.00 20.96 -1.32
CA SER A 198 3.75 21.56 -2.42
C SER A 198 3.11 22.89 -2.79
N PHE A 199 3.96 23.93 -2.78
CA PHE A 199 3.66 25.35 -2.93
C PHE A 199 2.78 25.71 -4.16
N ALA A 200 2.63 24.81 -5.13
CA ALA A 200 1.71 24.97 -6.26
C ALA A 200 0.22 25.05 -5.84
N SER A 201 -0.15 24.54 -4.66
CA SER A 201 -1.51 24.69 -4.13
C SER A 201 -1.77 26.05 -3.45
N LEU A 202 -0.71 26.84 -3.16
CA LEU A 202 -0.83 28.17 -2.55
C LEU A 202 -0.87 29.31 -3.57
N SER A 203 -0.69 29.03 -4.87
CA SER A 203 -0.78 30.04 -5.92
C SER A 203 -2.21 30.36 -6.39
N HIS A 204 -3.25 29.93 -5.67
CA HIS A 204 -4.62 30.37 -5.93
C HIS A 204 -5.02 31.63 -5.14
N ASP A 205 -4.07 32.52 -4.86
CA ASP A 205 -4.40 33.94 -4.60
C ASP A 205 -4.56 34.65 -5.96
N GLY A 206 -5.81 34.82 -6.41
CA GLY A 206 -6.07 35.67 -7.57
C GLY A 206 -7.43 35.54 -8.24
N LYS A 207 -8.44 36.22 -7.65
CA LYS A 207 -9.76 36.56 -8.21
C LYS A 207 -10.86 35.51 -8.07
N ALA A 208 -11.44 35.48 -6.88
CA ALA A 208 -12.87 35.25 -6.74
C ALA A 208 -13.63 36.34 -7.53
N ASN A 209 -13.96 36.07 -8.79
CA ASN A 209 -15.00 36.82 -9.48
C ASN A 209 -16.33 36.40 -8.85
N ASN A 210 -16.90 37.30 -8.05
CA ASN A 210 -18.29 37.27 -7.62
C ASN A 210 -19.21 37.27 -8.86
N ALA A 211 -19.54 36.09 -9.36
CA ALA A 211 -20.66 35.86 -10.25
C ALA A 211 -21.52 34.77 -9.61
N SER A 212 -22.45 35.20 -8.77
CA SER A 212 -23.71 34.53 -8.42
C SER A 212 -23.72 33.00 -8.62
N GLN A 213 -23.06 32.27 -7.73
CA GLN A 213 -23.34 30.85 -7.52
C GLN A 213 -24.55 30.74 -6.59
N GLU A 214 -25.60 30.12 -7.11
CA GLU A 214 -26.75 29.68 -6.33
C GLU A 214 -26.27 28.82 -5.14
N LYS A 215 -26.82 29.12 -3.96
CA LYS A 215 -26.57 28.37 -2.72
C LYS A 215 -27.20 26.98 -2.81
N GLY A 216 -26.50 26.04 -3.42
CA GLY A 216 -26.62 24.60 -3.11
C GLY A 216 -25.70 24.22 -1.94
N PRO A 217 -25.98 23.13 -1.21
CA PRO A 217 -25.16 22.67 -0.09
C PRO A 217 -23.91 21.96 -0.63
N HIS A 218 -22.97 22.71 -1.20
CA HIS A 218 -21.66 22.19 -1.60
C HIS A 218 -20.66 22.36 -0.46
N VAL A 219 -20.19 21.25 0.09
CA VAL A 219 -19.13 21.25 1.10
C VAL A 219 -17.78 21.21 0.39
N ALA A 220 -17.00 22.28 0.55
CA ALA A 220 -15.62 22.30 0.08
C ALA A 220 -14.76 21.40 0.98
N VAL A 221 -14.11 20.40 0.38
CA VAL A 221 -13.16 19.53 1.05
C VAL A 221 -11.76 20.02 0.73
N GLY A 222 -10.91 20.13 1.76
CA GLY A 222 -9.49 20.46 1.59
C GLY A 222 -8.74 19.38 0.78
N LEU A 223 -7.44 19.59 0.59
CA LEU A 223 -6.59 18.67 -0.19
C LEU A 223 -6.81 17.21 0.20
N SER A 224 -7.30 16.41 -0.76
CA SER A 224 -7.56 14.98 -0.62
C SER A 224 -6.82 14.23 -1.72
N GLY A 225 -6.20 13.09 -1.42
CA GLY A 225 -5.31 12.42 -2.38
C GLY A 225 -3.85 12.84 -2.20
N GLY A 226 -3.12 11.98 -1.52
CA GLY A 226 -1.66 12.04 -1.38
C GLY A 226 -1.00 10.83 -2.05
N GLU A 227 0.21 10.51 -1.61
CA GLU A 227 0.85 9.28 -2.06
C GLU A 227 0.04 8.07 -1.57
N ARG A 228 -0.38 7.23 -2.51
CA ARG A 228 -1.04 5.96 -2.20
C ARG A 228 0.02 4.87 -2.12
N VAL A 229 0.08 4.21 -0.97
CA VAL A 229 0.97 3.07 -0.77
C VAL A 229 0.17 1.83 -0.36
N GLU A 230 0.45 0.71 -1.02
CA GLU A 230 0.06 -0.61 -0.55
C GLU A 230 1.18 -1.20 0.29
N LEU A 231 0.80 -1.65 1.49
CA LEU A 231 1.73 -2.21 2.45
C LEU A 231 1.60 -3.73 2.41
N TYR A 232 2.70 -4.39 2.12
CA TYR A 232 2.80 -5.84 2.13
C TYR A 232 3.71 -6.29 3.26
N LEU A 233 3.45 -7.49 3.77
CA LEU A 233 4.25 -8.15 4.78
C LEU A 233 4.82 -9.45 4.19
N TYR A 234 6.14 -9.50 4.06
CA TYR A 234 6.88 -10.73 3.88
C TYR A 234 7.27 -11.27 5.25
N ARG A 235 6.98 -12.54 5.50
CA ARG A 235 7.42 -13.23 6.72
C ARG A 235 8.32 -14.39 6.31
N ALA A 236 9.29 -14.69 7.15
CA ALA A 236 10.23 -15.80 7.00
C ALA A 236 10.64 -16.33 8.38
N ASN A 237 10.59 -17.64 8.60
CA ASN A 237 11.28 -18.25 9.75
C ASN A 237 12.66 -18.70 9.28
N VAL A 238 13.71 -18.24 9.96
CA VAL A 238 15.11 -18.51 9.58
C VAL A 238 15.88 -19.12 10.75
N SER A 239 16.84 -19.99 10.44
CA SER A 239 17.77 -20.52 11.43
C SER A 239 18.67 -19.40 11.99
N PRO A 240 19.27 -19.58 13.17
CA PRO A 240 20.25 -18.63 13.71
C PRO A 240 21.44 -18.41 12.77
N GLU A 241 21.90 -19.46 12.09
CA GLU A 241 23.01 -19.39 11.13
C GLU A 241 22.66 -18.53 9.92
N THR A 242 21.47 -18.74 9.32
CA THR A 242 20.98 -17.92 8.21
C THR A 242 20.79 -16.47 8.65
N MET A 243 20.21 -16.24 9.83
CA MET A 243 20.04 -14.89 10.38
C MET A 243 21.39 -14.17 10.56
N ALA A 244 22.39 -14.86 11.11
CA ALA A 244 23.74 -14.33 11.28
C ALA A 244 24.43 -14.05 9.94
N GLY A 245 24.22 -14.91 8.93
CA GLY A 245 24.70 -14.71 7.57
C GLY A 245 24.11 -13.44 6.93
N ILE A 246 22.80 -13.23 7.08
CA ILE A 246 22.14 -12.01 6.60
C ILE A 246 22.68 -10.79 7.36
N GLU A 247 22.77 -10.83 8.69
CA GLU A 247 23.33 -9.75 9.53
C GLU A 247 24.77 -9.41 9.14
N ALA A 248 25.59 -10.39 8.76
CA ALA A 248 26.95 -10.15 8.29
C ALA A 248 27.01 -9.46 6.92
N ARG A 249 26.02 -9.69 6.03
CA ARG A 249 25.99 -9.09 4.68
C ARG A 249 25.40 -7.68 4.64
N VAL A 250 24.34 -7.43 5.40
CA VAL A 250 23.59 -6.15 5.38
C VAL A 250 23.85 -5.29 6.61
N GLY A 251 24.49 -5.82 7.64
CA GLY A 251 24.68 -5.15 8.91
C GLY A 251 23.39 -5.05 9.74
N ARG A 252 23.54 -4.59 10.97
CA ARG A 252 22.42 -4.38 11.90
C ARG A 252 22.51 -3.04 12.59
N LEU A 253 21.42 -2.27 12.52
CA LEU A 253 21.26 -1.06 13.30
C LEU A 253 20.58 -1.38 14.64
N ARG A 254 21.08 -0.75 15.70
CA ARG A 254 20.57 -0.91 17.08
C ARG A 254 20.25 0.46 17.65
N ARG A 255 19.21 0.54 18.49
CA ARG A 255 18.92 1.74 19.26
C ARG A 255 20.08 1.97 20.25
N ARG A 256 20.66 3.17 20.26
CA ARG A 256 21.89 3.59 20.98
C ARG A 256 22.27 2.71 22.18
N GLY A 257 23.50 2.19 22.18
CA GLY A 257 24.13 1.52 23.32
C GLY A 257 25.41 0.75 23.00
N LYS A 258 25.54 0.20 21.78
CA LYS A 258 26.78 -0.36 21.24
C LYS A 258 26.73 -0.22 19.72
N GLN A 259 27.43 0.77 19.17
CA GLN A 259 27.88 0.68 17.78
C GLN A 259 28.87 -0.49 17.74
N THR A 260 28.46 -1.63 17.20
CA THR A 260 29.43 -2.57 16.63
C THR A 260 30.05 -1.85 15.43
N PRO A 261 31.38 -1.91 15.24
CA PRO A 261 32.03 -1.22 14.13
C PRO A 261 31.36 -1.65 12.83
N GLU A 262 30.89 -0.65 12.07
CA GLU A 262 30.38 -0.82 10.73
C GLU A 262 31.45 -1.53 9.88
N VAL A 263 31.21 -2.79 9.53
CA VAL A 263 31.83 -3.38 8.34
C VAL A 263 31.00 -2.94 7.14
N THR A 264 30.87 -1.62 6.95
CA THR A 264 30.55 -1.06 5.65
C THR A 264 31.82 -0.40 5.18
N THR A 265 32.59 -1.17 4.40
CA THR A 265 33.58 -0.56 3.52
C THR A 265 32.78 0.33 2.56
N HIS A 266 32.64 1.61 2.89
CA HIS A 266 32.34 2.63 1.89
C HIS A 266 33.50 2.59 0.91
N LYS A 267 33.38 1.75 -0.13
CA LYS A 267 34.11 1.97 -1.36
C LYS A 267 33.38 3.10 -2.06
N PRO A 268 33.96 4.31 -2.15
CA PRO A 268 33.36 5.38 -2.94
C PRO A 268 33.17 4.85 -4.38
N GLY A 269 31.92 4.76 -4.83
CA GLY A 269 31.56 4.25 -6.16
C GLY A 269 30.53 3.11 -6.22
N GLN A 270 30.11 2.51 -5.10
CA GLN A 270 28.98 1.56 -5.11
C GLN A 270 27.64 2.31 -5.01
N SER A 271 27.07 2.64 -6.18
CA SER A 271 25.73 3.21 -6.37
C SER A 271 24.64 2.12 -6.20
N GLY A 272 24.65 1.40 -5.09
CA GLY A 272 23.68 0.34 -4.79
C GLY A 272 22.73 0.73 -3.66
N VAL A 273 21.50 0.21 -3.69
CA VAL A 273 20.58 0.26 -2.56
C VAL A 273 21.24 -0.41 -1.36
N GLN A 274 21.29 0.27 -0.21
CA GLN A 274 21.84 -0.29 1.02
C GLN A 274 20.70 -0.84 1.89
N LEU A 275 20.90 -2.00 2.51
CA LEU A 275 19.94 -2.59 3.44
C LEU A 275 20.50 -2.58 4.87
N SER A 276 19.62 -2.70 5.86
CA SER A 276 20.01 -2.91 7.25
C SER A 276 18.97 -3.72 8.01
N LEU A 277 19.42 -4.62 8.88
CA LEU A 277 18.55 -5.32 9.83
C LEU A 277 18.33 -4.50 11.09
N VAL A 278 17.09 -4.50 11.58
CA VAL A 278 16.71 -3.84 12.81
C VAL A 278 15.79 -4.76 13.60
N GLN A 279 15.98 -4.87 14.90
CA GLN A 279 15.06 -5.65 15.73
C GLN A 279 13.68 -4.97 15.74
N LEU A 280 12.59 -5.74 15.63
CA LEU A 280 11.23 -5.19 15.53
C LEU A 280 10.89 -4.21 16.67
N GLY A 281 11.38 -4.49 17.89
CA GLY A 281 11.19 -3.59 19.05
C GLY A 281 11.95 -2.27 18.96
N ASP A 282 13.10 -2.26 18.26
CA ASP A 282 13.92 -1.06 18.07
C ASP A 282 13.44 -0.23 16.87
N ALA A 283 12.84 -0.88 15.86
CA ALA A 283 12.39 -0.24 14.63
C ALA A 283 11.49 0.98 14.89
N TRP A 284 10.60 0.89 15.87
CA TRP A 284 9.72 1.99 16.30
C TRP A 284 10.44 3.29 16.66
N GLY A 285 11.66 3.21 17.20
CA GLY A 285 12.45 4.37 17.61
C GLY A 285 13.49 4.81 16.60
N LEU A 286 13.65 4.08 15.49
CA LEU A 286 14.71 4.31 14.49
C LEU A 286 14.15 4.67 13.11
N VAL A 287 12.93 4.25 12.82
CA VAL A 287 12.25 4.49 11.55
C VAL A 287 11.43 5.78 11.65
N ALA A 288 11.68 6.71 10.73
CA ALA A 288 10.92 7.96 10.61
C ALA A 288 9.98 8.00 9.40
N ASP A 289 10.04 6.97 8.55
CA ASP A 289 9.27 6.86 7.33
C ASP A 289 7.81 6.46 7.58
N ALA A 290 6.86 7.20 7.01
CA ALA A 290 5.43 7.02 7.30
C ALA A 290 4.88 5.65 6.84
N PRO A 291 5.17 5.15 5.61
CA PRO A 291 4.85 3.77 5.22
C PRO A 291 5.40 2.73 6.18
N ALA A 292 6.67 2.86 6.57
CA ALA A 292 7.33 1.92 7.47
C ALA A 292 6.70 1.90 8.88
N VAL A 293 6.48 3.06 9.49
CA VAL A 293 5.78 3.17 10.79
C VAL A 293 4.37 2.60 10.70
N SER A 294 3.64 2.89 9.61
CA SER A 294 2.30 2.37 9.38
C SER A 294 2.29 0.83 9.28
N ALA A 295 3.23 0.24 8.54
CA ALA A 295 3.35 -1.21 8.43
C ALA A 295 3.67 -1.87 9.78
N LEU A 296 4.58 -1.29 10.56
CA LEU A 296 4.93 -1.76 11.90
C LEU A 296 3.70 -1.72 12.83
N PHE A 297 2.91 -0.65 12.76
CA PHE A 297 1.67 -0.50 13.52
C PHE A 297 0.64 -1.56 13.13
N LEU A 298 0.35 -1.72 11.84
CA LEU A 298 -0.59 -2.72 11.36
C LEU A 298 -0.16 -4.14 11.77
N VAL A 299 1.12 -4.46 11.69
CA VAL A 299 1.63 -5.76 12.16
C VAL A 299 1.39 -5.95 13.66
N HIS A 300 1.63 -4.91 14.47
CA HIS A 300 1.39 -4.96 15.90
C HIS A 300 -0.09 -5.21 16.21
N GLU A 301 -0.97 -4.40 15.65
CA GLU A 301 -2.43 -4.46 15.86
C GLU A 301 -3.03 -5.78 15.38
N LEU A 302 -2.69 -6.22 14.16
CA LEU A 302 -3.20 -7.49 13.62
C LEU A 302 -2.72 -8.70 14.43
N ARG A 303 -1.51 -8.64 15.03
CA ARG A 303 -1.04 -9.68 15.95
C ARG A 303 -1.76 -9.62 17.28
N TYR A 304 -1.92 -8.43 17.85
CA TYR A 304 -2.60 -8.21 19.13
C TYR A 304 -4.04 -8.74 19.09
N HIS A 305 -4.78 -8.40 18.04
CA HIS A 305 -6.15 -8.85 17.82
C HIS A 305 -6.28 -10.25 17.20
N ARG A 306 -5.16 -10.94 16.92
CA ARG A 306 -5.13 -12.27 16.28
C ARG A 306 -5.84 -12.33 14.92
N LEU A 307 -5.84 -11.21 14.20
CA LEU A 307 -6.40 -11.06 12.85
C LEU A 307 -5.37 -11.32 11.75
N MET A 308 -4.10 -11.55 12.12
CA MET A 308 -3.03 -11.83 11.18
C MET A 308 -3.33 -13.10 10.35
N PRO A 309 -3.39 -13.01 9.00
CA PRO A 309 -3.66 -14.16 8.15
C PRO A 309 -2.66 -15.31 8.33
N LYS A 310 -3.14 -16.54 8.08
CA LYS A 310 -2.30 -17.73 8.12
C LYS A 310 -1.12 -17.58 7.16
N TYR A 311 0.04 -17.97 7.65
CA TYR A 311 1.33 -17.76 7.01
C TYR A 311 1.78 -19.01 6.27
N ARG A 312 2.39 -18.85 5.08
CA ARG A 312 3.19 -19.89 4.40
C ARG A 312 4.66 -19.48 4.45
N ASN A 313 5.57 -20.41 4.78
CA ASN A 313 6.99 -20.08 4.95
C ASN A 313 7.76 -20.15 3.63
N PRO A 314 8.05 -19.03 2.94
CA PRO A 314 8.58 -19.07 1.57
C PRO A 314 10.01 -19.62 1.54
N LEU A 315 10.80 -19.37 2.59
CA LEU A 315 12.19 -19.84 2.70
C LEU A 315 12.33 -21.33 3.08
N ALA A 316 11.26 -21.98 3.55
CA ALA A 316 11.28 -23.42 3.75
C ALA A 316 10.97 -24.18 2.44
N GLU A 317 10.19 -23.56 1.55
CA GLU A 317 9.77 -24.18 0.28
C GLU A 317 10.91 -24.18 -0.76
N SER A 318 11.79 -23.16 -0.81
CA SER A 318 12.96 -23.18 -1.71
C SER A 318 13.91 -24.35 -1.45
N SER A 319 13.97 -24.83 -0.20
CA SER A 319 14.72 -26.04 0.19
C SER A 319 14.00 -27.36 -0.10
N GLU A 320 12.67 -27.38 -0.19
CA GLU A 320 11.87 -28.60 -0.43
C GLU A 320 11.44 -28.79 -1.89
N GLU A 321 11.19 -27.72 -2.65
CA GLU A 321 10.89 -27.77 -4.09
C GLU A 321 12.08 -28.29 -4.90
N ALA A 322 13.31 -28.10 -4.41
CA ALA A 322 14.51 -28.72 -4.98
C ALA A 322 14.57 -30.25 -4.79
N LYS A 323 13.70 -30.85 -3.95
CA LYS A 323 13.76 -32.27 -3.57
C LYS A 323 12.51 -33.09 -3.86
N THR A 324 11.38 -32.51 -4.23
CA THR A 324 10.16 -33.30 -4.49
C THR A 324 9.30 -32.77 -5.64
N SER A 325 9.47 -33.35 -6.84
CA SER A 325 8.44 -33.32 -7.87
C SER A 325 7.33 -34.34 -7.51
N ARG A 326 6.38 -33.94 -6.66
CA ARG A 326 5.16 -34.76 -6.44
C ARG A 326 4.07 -34.37 -7.45
N PRO A 327 3.41 -35.35 -8.09
CA PRO A 327 2.35 -35.07 -9.06
C PRO A 327 1.13 -34.49 -8.34
N VAL A 328 0.54 -33.47 -8.96
CA VAL A 328 -0.67 -32.79 -8.50
C VAL A 328 -1.84 -33.78 -8.48
N GLN A 329 -2.20 -34.27 -7.29
CA GLN A 329 -3.48 -34.94 -7.09
C GLN A 329 -4.57 -33.88 -6.97
N LYS A 330 -5.51 -33.88 -7.93
CA LYS A 330 -6.74 -33.09 -7.84
C LYS A 330 -7.55 -33.54 -6.63
N ALA A 331 -7.48 -32.79 -5.54
CA ALA A 331 -8.38 -32.97 -4.42
C ALA A 331 -9.78 -32.49 -4.82
N ALA A 332 -10.68 -33.43 -5.12
CA ALA A 332 -12.09 -33.13 -5.27
C ALA A 332 -12.66 -32.75 -3.90
N ALA A 333 -13.22 -31.54 -3.79
CA ALA A 333 -13.90 -31.09 -2.59
C ALA A 333 -15.13 -31.97 -2.33
N THR A 334 -15.11 -32.73 -1.24
CA THR A 334 -16.26 -33.50 -0.75
C THR A 334 -17.01 -32.62 0.24
N PHE A 335 -18.21 -32.16 -0.14
CA PHE A 335 -19.10 -31.43 0.75
C PHE A 335 -19.81 -32.44 1.66
N LYS A 336 -19.72 -32.25 2.98
CA LYS A 336 -20.50 -33.00 3.97
C LYS A 336 -21.81 -32.29 4.26
N SER A 337 -22.86 -33.06 4.53
CA SER A 337 -24.15 -32.51 4.95
C SER A 337 -24.02 -31.89 6.34
N VAL A 338 -24.78 -30.84 6.63
CA VAL A 338 -24.78 -30.14 7.94
C VAL A 338 -25.13 -31.10 9.09
N GLN A 339 -25.85 -32.17 8.79
CA GLN A 339 -26.23 -33.22 9.75
C GLN A 339 -25.05 -34.14 10.15
N ASP A 340 -23.93 -34.09 9.42
CA ASP A 340 -22.71 -34.88 9.68
C ASP A 340 -21.67 -34.11 10.52
N LEU A 341 -22.00 -32.91 11.00
CA LEU A 341 -21.12 -32.07 11.81
C LEU A 341 -21.38 -32.33 13.30
N GLU A 342 -20.47 -33.03 13.96
CA GLU A 342 -20.47 -33.09 15.43
C GLU A 342 -20.14 -31.72 16.04
N PRO A 343 -20.75 -31.34 17.18
CA PRO A 343 -20.49 -30.07 17.84
C PRO A 343 -19.03 -29.98 18.31
N THR A 344 -18.25 -29.14 17.64
CA THR A 344 -16.87 -28.83 18.02
C THR A 344 -16.84 -27.90 19.23
N SER A 345 -16.96 -28.50 20.41
CA SER A 345 -16.77 -27.83 21.68
C SER A 345 -15.28 -27.64 21.99
N LYS A 346 -14.73 -26.43 21.77
CA LYS A 346 -13.62 -25.87 22.58
C LYS A 346 -13.80 -24.37 22.73
N GLY A 347 -14.00 -23.97 23.99
CA GLY A 347 -14.60 -22.71 24.39
C GLY A 347 -13.72 -21.47 24.32
N LEU A 348 -14.43 -20.35 24.21
CA LEU A 348 -13.95 -18.98 24.36
C LEU A 348 -13.60 -18.74 25.85
N ASN A 349 -12.32 -18.67 26.21
CA ASN A 349 -11.93 -18.27 27.57
C ASN A 349 -12.00 -16.73 27.71
N LEU A 350 -13.16 -16.23 28.12
CA LEU A 350 -13.31 -14.85 28.61
C LEU A 350 -12.75 -14.79 30.04
N ARG A 351 -11.60 -14.12 30.23
CA ARG A 351 -11.16 -13.69 31.56
C ARG A 351 -11.78 -12.34 31.87
N VAL A 352 -12.88 -12.35 32.62
CA VAL A 352 -13.44 -11.14 33.23
C VAL A 352 -12.66 -10.84 34.51
N LYS A 353 -12.00 -9.69 34.57
CA LYS A 353 -11.36 -9.19 35.79
C LYS A 353 -12.38 -8.34 36.54
N VAL A 354 -13.00 -8.91 37.57
CA VAL A 354 -13.84 -8.14 38.49
C VAL A 354 -12.93 -7.32 39.40
N VAL A 355 -13.05 -5.99 39.32
CA VAL A 355 -12.38 -5.07 40.23
C VAL A 355 -13.38 -4.69 41.31
N SER A 356 -13.18 -5.17 42.53
CA SER A 356 -13.95 -4.73 43.69
C SER A 356 -13.61 -3.28 44.01
N PRO A 357 -14.58 -2.39 44.25
CA PRO A 357 -14.29 -1.04 44.69
C PRO A 357 -13.66 -1.07 46.10
N LYS A 358 -12.57 -0.33 46.27
CA LYS A 358 -12.04 -0.01 47.61
C LYS A 358 -13.05 0.92 48.28
N VAL A 359 -13.72 0.42 49.32
CA VAL A 359 -14.34 1.28 50.32
C VAL A 359 -13.19 1.90 51.11
N VAL A 360 -13.12 3.23 51.12
CA VAL A 360 -12.24 3.99 52.00
C VAL A 360 -13.09 4.32 53.22
N ASP A 361 -12.68 3.81 54.39
CA ASP A 361 -13.29 4.14 55.68
C ASP A 361 -13.09 5.62 56.04
#